data_AF-A0A3A1Y5U8-F1
#
_entry.id   AF-A0A3A1Y5U8-F1
#
_cell.length_a   1.000
_cell.length_b   1.000
_cell.length_c   1.000
_cell.angle_alpha   90.00
_cell.angle_beta   90.00
_cell.angle_gamma   90.00
#
_symmetry.space_group_name_H-M   'P 1'
#
loop_
_entity.id
_entity.type
_entity.pdbx_description
1 polymer ?
#
loop_
_entity_poly.entity_id
_entity_poly.type
_entity_poly.pdbx_seq_one_letter_code
_entity_poly.pdbx_strand_id
1 'polypeptide(L)'
;MTIILGLDPGSINTGYGIIEKKGSKLTYLTSGVISVKGSEINSRLPIIFAQLQEVIAQYNPDHMVVEQVFIAQNPQSAIKLGMARGIAILAGSLGGATIFELSARQAKKFVTGIGSAKKEQVNRMVCRLLNLSVKPKLDASDALALAISHAHTLNSRLLIQKQQTQLGLFDQRTQQGLLNNSLNLEAIAQQQGNLTQASDPNLEGIDTKQAQFSNIKINSGRFSVKSGKATNRTKLEEKIKQLLKEKKGS
;
A
#
# COMPACT_ATOMS: atom_id res chain seq x y z
N MET A 1 2.27 17.45 -7.67
CA MET A 1 3.13 16.66 -8.59
C MET A 1 3.57 15.44 -7.81
N THR A 2 3.76 14.28 -8.44
CA THR A 2 4.15 13.06 -7.72
C THR A 2 5.14 12.27 -8.56
N ILE A 3 6.33 12.01 -8.03
CA ILE A 3 7.34 11.14 -8.62
C ILE A 3 7.10 9.72 -8.10
N ILE A 4 6.99 8.76 -9.02
CA ILE A 4 6.65 7.38 -8.72
C ILE A 4 7.75 6.47 -9.26
N LEU A 5 8.37 5.71 -8.37
CA LEU A 5 9.32 4.66 -8.69
C LEU A 5 8.59 3.30 -8.70
N GLY A 6 8.58 2.61 -9.83
CA GLY A 6 8.20 1.20 -9.93
C GLY A 6 9.43 0.30 -9.84
N LEU A 7 9.29 -0.84 -9.15
CA LEU A 7 10.33 -1.85 -8.98
C LEU A 7 9.80 -3.26 -9.23
N ASP A 8 10.49 -3.98 -10.11
CA ASP A 8 10.37 -5.43 -10.32
C ASP A 8 11.66 -6.09 -9.78
N PRO A 9 11.71 -6.39 -8.47
CA PRO A 9 12.90 -6.96 -7.84
C PRO A 9 13.06 -8.42 -8.24
N GLY A 10 14.18 -8.75 -8.88
CA GLY A 10 14.63 -10.13 -9.11
C GLY A 10 15.95 -10.41 -8.41
N SER A 11 16.21 -11.68 -8.11
CA SER A 11 17.46 -12.09 -7.45
C SER A 11 18.72 -11.88 -8.31
N ILE A 12 18.57 -11.64 -9.62
CA ILE A 12 19.67 -11.39 -10.57
C ILE A 12 19.50 -10.01 -11.21
N ASN A 13 18.32 -9.76 -11.76
CA ASN A 13 17.95 -8.51 -12.43
C ASN A 13 16.87 -7.82 -11.62
N THR A 14 17.07 -6.56 -11.27
CA THR A 14 16.03 -5.71 -10.68
C THR A 14 15.70 -4.60 -11.67
N GLY A 15 14.49 -4.67 -12.23
CA GLY A 15 13.97 -3.63 -13.12
C GLY A 15 13.51 -2.42 -12.30
N TYR A 16 13.81 -1.22 -12.78
CA TYR A 16 13.28 0.01 -12.21
C TYR A 16 12.75 0.95 -13.30
N GLY A 17 11.74 1.73 -12.94
CA GLY A 17 11.15 2.75 -13.82
C GLY A 17 10.61 3.91 -13.01
N ILE A 18 10.93 5.13 -13.42
CA ILE A 18 10.52 6.36 -12.75
C ILE A 18 9.68 7.19 -13.70
N ILE A 19 8.51 7.59 -13.21
CA ILE A 19 7.61 8.50 -13.91
C ILE A 19 7.22 9.67 -13.01
N GLU A 20 6.91 10.79 -13.63
CA GLU A 20 6.24 11.92 -13.00
C GLU A 20 4.75 11.88 -13.34
N LYS A 21 3.92 12.15 -12.34
CA LYS A 21 2.49 12.36 -12.48
C LYS A 21 2.12 13.82 -12.17
N LYS A 22 1.51 14.50 -13.15
CA LYS A 22 0.93 15.84 -13.00
C LYS A 22 -0.52 15.85 -13.51
N GLY A 23 -1.47 15.81 -12.58
CA GLY A 23 -2.89 15.64 -12.94
C GLY A 23 -3.11 14.28 -13.64
N SER A 24 -3.69 14.29 -14.84
CA SER A 24 -3.83 13.10 -15.69
C SER A 24 -2.58 12.77 -16.52
N LYS A 25 -1.63 13.71 -16.65
CA LYS A 25 -0.45 13.52 -17.48
C LYS A 25 0.60 12.67 -16.76
N LEU A 26 1.12 11.67 -17.46
CA LEU A 26 2.30 10.90 -17.08
C LEU A 26 3.49 11.33 -17.93
N THR A 27 4.66 11.46 -17.33
CA THR A 27 5.91 11.80 -18.02
C THR A 27 6.98 10.81 -17.60
N TYR A 28 7.67 10.23 -18.58
CA TYR A 28 8.81 9.36 -18.32
C TYR A 28 10.01 10.18 -17.82
N LEU A 29 10.65 9.72 -16.75
CA LEU A 29 11.89 10.32 -16.25
C LEU A 29 13.09 9.43 -16.58
N THR A 30 13.07 8.18 -16.13
CA THR A 30 14.14 7.21 -16.40
C THR A 30 13.67 5.77 -16.20
N SER A 31 14.42 4.81 -16.71
CA SER A 31 14.24 3.39 -16.43
C SER A 31 15.52 2.62 -16.70
N GLY A 32 15.65 1.47 -16.08
CA GLY A 32 16.84 0.64 -16.23
C GLY A 32 16.70 -0.71 -15.57
N VAL A 33 17.80 -1.46 -15.63
CA VAL A 33 17.91 -2.77 -14.98
C VAL A 33 19.22 -2.80 -14.21
N ILE A 34 19.11 -2.97 -12.90
CA ILE A 34 20.23 -3.25 -12.02
C ILE A 34 20.52 -4.75 -12.17
N SER A 35 21.61 -5.08 -12.86
CA SER A 35 22.04 -6.47 -13.08
C SER A 35 23.41 -6.66 -12.46
N VAL A 36 23.49 -7.54 -11.46
CA VAL A 36 24.73 -7.80 -10.73
C VAL A 36 25.25 -9.18 -11.08
N LYS A 37 26.46 -9.21 -11.66
CA LYS A 37 27.17 -10.46 -11.97
C LYS A 37 27.73 -11.07 -10.67
N GLY A 38 27.72 -12.40 -10.58
CA GLY A 38 28.25 -13.14 -9.44
C GLY A 38 27.39 -14.34 -9.08
N SER A 39 27.99 -15.39 -8.52
CA SER A 39 27.30 -16.63 -8.12
C SER A 39 26.47 -16.42 -6.85
N GLU A 40 27.07 -15.80 -5.82
CA GLU A 40 26.47 -15.71 -4.51
C GLU A 40 25.48 -14.56 -4.38
N ILE A 41 24.37 -14.79 -3.66
CA ILE A 41 23.38 -13.73 -3.42
C ILE A 41 23.89 -12.69 -2.43
N ASN A 42 24.66 -13.13 -1.42
CA ASN A 42 25.17 -12.29 -0.34
C ASN A 42 26.08 -11.16 -0.85
N SER A 43 26.81 -11.38 -1.94
CA SER A 43 27.65 -10.36 -2.58
C SER A 43 26.86 -9.42 -3.49
N ARG A 44 25.72 -9.87 -4.03
CA ARG A 44 24.87 -9.09 -4.95
C ARG A 44 23.95 -8.12 -4.22
N LEU A 45 23.43 -8.52 -3.06
CA LEU A 45 22.49 -7.74 -2.27
C LEU A 45 22.99 -6.33 -1.89
N PRO A 46 24.23 -6.13 -1.41
CA PRO A 46 24.77 -4.80 -1.14
C PRO A 46 24.85 -3.91 -2.39
N ILE A 47 25.18 -4.51 -3.54
CA ILE A 47 25.29 -3.80 -4.82
C ILE A 47 23.91 -3.35 -5.29
N ILE A 48 22.90 -4.22 -5.21
CA ILE A 48 21.51 -3.86 -5.51
C ILE A 48 21.04 -2.71 -4.61
N PHE A 49 21.32 -2.79 -3.30
CA PHE A 49 20.97 -1.74 -2.35
C PHE A 49 21.63 -0.40 -2.70
N ALA A 50 22.94 -0.40 -2.95
CA ALA A 50 23.69 0.82 -3.26
C ALA A 50 23.18 1.49 -4.55
N GLN A 51 23.01 0.73 -5.63
CA GLN A 51 22.49 1.27 -6.89
C GLN A 51 21.04 1.78 -6.75
N LEU A 52 20.19 1.10 -5.97
CA LEU A 52 18.86 1.62 -5.68
C LEU A 52 18.91 2.91 -4.87
N GLN A 53 19.80 3.03 -3.88
CA GLN A 53 19.99 4.26 -3.12
C GLN A 53 20.43 5.42 -4.01
N GLU A 54 21.32 5.18 -4.98
CA GLU A 54 21.72 6.20 -5.96
C GLU A 54 20.53 6.70 -6.78
N VAL A 55 19.73 5.78 -7.31
CA VAL A 55 18.52 6.11 -8.08
C VAL A 55 17.51 6.86 -7.21
N ILE A 56 17.28 6.42 -5.97
CA ILE A 56 16.35 7.06 -5.04
C ILE A 56 16.84 8.46 -4.65
N ALA A 57 18.14 8.63 -4.37
CA ALA A 57 18.72 9.92 -4.03
C ALA A 57 18.65 10.91 -5.20
N GLN A 58 18.85 10.43 -6.44
CA GLN A 58 18.82 11.26 -7.64
C GLN A 58 17.41 11.80 -7.94
N TYR A 59 16.36 10.97 -7.77
CA TYR A 59 15.00 11.32 -8.21
C TYR A 59 14.04 11.63 -7.07
N ASN A 60 14.39 11.33 -5.82
CA ASN A 60 13.61 11.57 -4.61
C ASN A 60 12.11 11.19 -4.77
N PRO A 61 11.79 9.91 -5.05
CA PRO A 61 10.42 9.50 -5.34
C PRO A 61 9.50 9.65 -4.14
N ASP A 62 8.31 10.24 -4.34
CA ASP A 62 7.28 10.32 -3.29
C ASP A 62 6.73 8.94 -2.97
N HIS A 63 6.50 8.14 -4.02
CA HIS A 63 5.93 6.81 -3.93
C HIS A 63 6.86 5.77 -4.56
N MET A 64 6.99 4.63 -3.92
CA MET A 64 7.65 3.46 -4.48
C MET A 64 6.67 2.29 -4.55
N VAL A 65 6.59 1.63 -5.70
CA VAL A 65 5.67 0.54 -5.99
C VAL A 65 6.50 -0.71 -6.28
N VAL A 66 6.32 -1.74 -5.48
CA VAL A 66 7.08 -2.99 -5.59
C VAL A 66 6.17 -4.13 -6.01
N GLU A 67 6.64 -4.99 -6.91
CA GLU A 67 5.88 -6.18 -7.30
C GLU A 67 5.63 -7.11 -6.09
N GLN A 68 4.39 -7.62 -6.00
CA GLN A 68 4.04 -8.70 -5.08
C GLN A 68 4.54 -10.05 -5.60
N VAL A 69 5.25 -10.78 -4.73
CA VAL A 69 5.73 -12.12 -5.04
C VAL A 69 4.62 -13.14 -4.80
N PHE A 70 4.33 -13.97 -5.80
CA PHE A 70 3.47 -15.14 -5.66
C PHE A 70 4.28 -16.40 -5.34
N ILE A 71 3.60 -17.42 -4.82
CA ILE A 71 4.17 -18.73 -4.45
C ILE A 71 5.10 -19.22 -5.57
N ALA A 72 6.40 -19.20 -5.29
CA ALA A 72 7.40 -19.69 -6.22
C ALA A 72 7.41 -21.22 -6.18
N GLN A 73 7.49 -21.86 -7.35
CA GLN A 73 7.56 -23.32 -7.44
C GLN A 73 8.81 -23.89 -6.76
N ASN A 74 9.89 -23.11 -6.69
CA ASN A 74 11.14 -23.49 -6.03
C ASN A 74 11.37 -22.64 -4.77
N PRO A 75 11.37 -23.25 -3.57
CA PRO A 75 11.60 -22.55 -2.30
C PRO A 75 12.93 -21.77 -2.23
N GLN A 76 14.01 -22.31 -2.79
CA GLN A 76 15.32 -21.67 -2.76
C GLN A 76 15.33 -20.36 -3.55
N SER A 77 14.72 -20.38 -4.74
CA SER A 77 14.55 -19.17 -5.56
C SER A 77 13.60 -18.16 -4.89
N ALA A 78 12.58 -18.65 -4.19
CA ALA A 78 11.65 -17.82 -3.40
C ALA A 78 12.37 -17.04 -2.31
N ILE A 79 13.24 -17.71 -1.54
CA ILE A 79 14.03 -17.09 -0.47
C ILE A 79 14.96 -16.02 -1.06
N LYS A 80 15.66 -16.34 -2.14
CA LYS A 80 16.56 -15.40 -2.83
C LYS A 80 15.81 -14.16 -3.34
N LEU A 81 14.63 -14.36 -3.92
CA LEU A 81 13.75 -13.28 -4.36
C LEU A 81 13.26 -12.43 -3.18
N GLY A 82 12.85 -13.08 -2.08
CA GLY A 82 12.41 -12.40 -0.86
C GLY A 82 13.50 -11.53 -0.24
N MET A 83 14.75 -11.99 -0.24
CA MET A 83 15.91 -11.20 0.22
C MET A 83 16.12 -9.95 -0.64
N ALA A 84 16.14 -10.10 -1.97
CA ALA A 84 16.30 -8.97 -2.89
C ALA A 84 15.15 -7.95 -2.77
N ARG A 85 13.92 -8.44 -2.67
CA ARG A 85 12.72 -7.62 -2.46
C ARG A 85 12.76 -6.88 -1.12
N GLY A 86 13.15 -7.54 -0.04
CA GLY A 86 13.26 -6.94 1.29
C GLY A 86 14.23 -5.76 1.29
N ILE A 87 15.37 -5.92 0.61
CA ILE A 87 16.36 -4.85 0.43
C ILE A 87 15.83 -3.70 -0.42
N ALA A 88 15.09 -3.99 -1.50
CA ALA A 88 14.47 -2.96 -2.32
C ALA A 88 13.45 -2.11 -1.51
N ILE A 89 12.62 -2.77 -0.70
CA ILE A 89 11.66 -2.08 0.19
C ILE A 89 12.39 -1.23 1.23
N LEU A 90 13.44 -1.78 1.85
CA LEU A 90 14.25 -1.05 2.82
C LEU A 90 14.89 0.20 2.19
N ALA A 91 15.44 0.08 0.98
CA ALA A 91 16.03 1.20 0.26
C ALA A 91 15.02 2.33 0.04
N GLY A 92 13.82 2.02 -0.48
CA GLY A 92 12.76 3.02 -0.67
C GLY A 92 12.32 3.66 0.63
N SER A 93 12.14 2.85 1.67
CA SER A 93 11.69 3.35 2.98
C SER A 93 12.70 4.29 3.64
N LEU A 94 14.00 4.01 3.51
CA LEU A 94 15.06 4.88 4.03
C LEU A 94 15.18 6.17 3.22
N GLY A 95 14.85 6.13 1.93
CA GLY A 95 14.76 7.31 1.07
C GLY A 95 13.49 8.16 1.28
N GLY A 96 12.61 7.78 2.20
CA GLY A 96 11.39 8.54 2.52
C GLY A 96 10.20 8.28 1.60
N ALA A 97 10.30 7.33 0.66
CA ALA A 97 9.20 7.01 -0.23
C ALA A 97 8.09 6.23 0.50
N THR A 98 6.83 6.52 0.19
CA THR A 98 5.70 5.69 0.63
C THR A 98 5.63 4.42 -0.18
N ILE A 99 5.67 3.26 0.48
CA ILE A 99 5.74 1.95 -0.18
C ILE A 99 4.34 1.40 -0.48
N PHE A 100 4.15 0.96 -1.73
CA PHE A 100 2.96 0.29 -2.21
C PHE A 100 3.33 -1.04 -2.85
N GLU A 101 2.36 -1.95 -2.86
CA GLU A 101 2.51 -3.26 -3.47
C GLU A 101 1.45 -3.49 -4.53
N LEU A 102 1.85 -4.06 -5.66
CA LEU A 102 0.95 -4.42 -6.75
C LEU A 102 1.36 -5.77 -7.35
N SER A 103 0.37 -6.60 -7.67
CA SER A 103 0.62 -7.84 -8.41
C SER A 103 0.90 -7.57 -9.88
N ALA A 104 1.74 -8.40 -10.52
CA ALA A 104 1.92 -8.36 -11.98
C ALA A 104 0.59 -8.45 -12.74
N ARG A 105 -0.37 -9.26 -12.26
CA ARG A 105 -1.68 -9.39 -12.90
C ARG A 105 -2.47 -8.07 -12.84
N GLN A 106 -2.43 -7.35 -11.72
CA GLN A 106 -3.05 -6.03 -11.62
C GLN A 106 -2.34 -5.04 -12.56
N ALA A 107 -1.02 -5.00 -12.54
CA ALA A 107 -0.25 -4.10 -13.40
C ALA A 107 -0.55 -4.31 -14.88
N LYS A 108 -0.54 -5.58 -15.33
CA LYS A 108 -0.92 -5.98 -16.69
C LYS A 108 -2.34 -5.56 -17.04
N LYS A 109 -3.30 -5.79 -16.13
CA LYS A 109 -4.70 -5.41 -16.35
C LYS A 109 -4.85 -3.89 -16.49
N PHE A 110 -4.15 -3.10 -15.67
CA PHE A 110 -4.22 -1.64 -15.75
C PHE A 110 -3.62 -1.08 -17.04
N VAL A 111 -2.51 -1.66 -17.51
CA VAL A 111 -1.80 -1.17 -18.68
C VAL A 111 -2.40 -1.68 -20.00
N THR A 112 -2.90 -2.91 -20.03
CA THR A 112 -3.34 -3.58 -21.27
C THR A 112 -4.84 -3.90 -21.32
N GLY A 113 -5.57 -3.71 -20.22
CA GLY A 113 -6.95 -4.18 -20.05
C GLY A 113 -7.08 -5.66 -19.67
N ILE A 114 -6.02 -6.46 -19.87
CA ILE A 114 -6.05 -7.92 -19.72
C ILE A 114 -4.96 -8.36 -18.72
N GLY A 115 -5.36 -9.02 -17.63
CA GLY A 115 -4.41 -9.46 -16.59
C GLY A 115 -3.43 -10.56 -17.03
N SER A 116 -3.78 -11.31 -18.08
CA SER A 116 -2.96 -12.38 -18.67
C SER A 116 -2.11 -11.93 -19.87
N ALA A 117 -1.97 -10.63 -20.10
CA ALA A 117 -1.20 -10.11 -21.24
C ALA A 117 0.26 -10.59 -21.25
N LYS A 118 0.79 -10.81 -22.45
CA LYS A 118 2.21 -11.16 -22.68
C LYS A 118 3.12 -9.95 -22.38
N LYS A 119 4.37 -10.21 -21.99
CA LYS A 119 5.35 -9.15 -21.65
C LYS A 119 5.55 -8.14 -22.79
N GLU A 120 5.53 -8.61 -24.03
CA GLU A 120 5.67 -7.76 -25.22
C GLU A 120 4.46 -6.83 -25.43
N GLN A 121 3.26 -7.27 -25.03
CA GLN A 121 2.07 -6.43 -25.08
C GLN A 121 2.15 -5.31 -24.04
N VAL A 122 2.59 -5.64 -22.82
CA VAL A 122 2.85 -4.66 -21.76
C VAL A 122 3.88 -3.64 -22.24
N ASN A 123 5.00 -4.09 -22.81
CA ASN A 123 6.06 -3.23 -23.32
C ASN A 123 5.59 -2.22 -24.38
N ARG A 124 4.81 -2.68 -25.37
CA ARG A 124 4.20 -1.78 -26.36
C ARG A 124 3.27 -0.76 -25.72
N MET A 125 2.46 -1.17 -24.75
CA MET A 125 1.54 -0.27 -24.07
C MET A 125 2.26 0.74 -23.19
N VAL A 126 3.34 0.35 -22.49
CA VAL A 126 4.20 1.28 -21.73
C VAL A 126 4.78 2.34 -22.66
N CYS A 127 5.31 1.95 -23.83
CA CYS A 127 5.83 2.89 -24.81
C CYS A 127 4.75 3.88 -25.27
N ARG A 128 3.53 3.41 -25.52
CA ARG A 128 2.40 4.25 -25.92
C ARG A 128 1.97 5.22 -24.81
N LEU A 129 1.83 4.74 -23.57
CA LEU A 129 1.35 5.53 -22.43
C LEU A 129 2.34 6.60 -21.99
N LEU A 130 3.64 6.36 -22.19
CA LEU A 130 4.72 7.28 -21.85
C LEU A 130 5.34 7.99 -23.06
N ASN A 131 4.80 7.78 -24.26
CA ASN A 131 5.27 8.32 -25.53
C ASN A 131 6.79 8.10 -25.77
N LEU A 132 7.26 6.87 -25.53
CA LEU A 132 8.66 6.50 -25.69
C LEU A 132 8.99 6.19 -27.15
N SER A 133 10.08 6.76 -27.65
CA SER A 133 10.61 6.48 -29.00
C SER A 133 11.39 5.15 -29.06
N VAL A 134 12.01 4.75 -27.94
CA VAL A 134 12.81 3.52 -27.83
C VAL A 134 12.16 2.58 -26.83
N LYS A 135 12.06 1.30 -27.21
CA LYS A 135 11.51 0.27 -26.32
C LYS A 135 12.48 0.01 -25.15
N PRO A 136 12.02 0.08 -23.89
CA PRO A 136 12.83 -0.31 -22.75
C PRO A 136 13.03 -1.83 -22.73
N LYS A 137 14.05 -2.29 -21.99
CA LYS A 137 14.22 -3.71 -21.63
C LYS A 137 12.95 -4.22 -20.95
N LEU A 138 12.67 -5.52 -21.08
CA LEU A 138 11.43 -6.11 -20.55
C LEU A 138 11.27 -5.89 -19.03
N ASP A 139 12.32 -6.10 -18.24
CA ASP A 139 12.26 -5.90 -16.78
C ASP A 139 12.01 -4.43 -16.41
N ALA A 140 12.63 -3.49 -17.15
CA ALA A 140 12.38 -2.05 -16.97
C ALA A 140 10.93 -1.67 -17.37
N SER A 141 10.38 -2.33 -18.39
CA SER A 141 8.99 -2.15 -18.78
C SER A 141 7.99 -2.66 -17.74
N ASP A 142 8.27 -3.81 -17.12
CA ASP A 142 7.43 -4.36 -16.06
C ASP A 142 7.41 -3.40 -14.86
N ALA A 143 8.57 -2.83 -14.51
CA ALA A 143 8.69 -1.78 -13.50
C ALA A 143 7.93 -0.48 -13.85
N LEU A 144 8.04 0.01 -15.10
CA LEU A 144 7.25 1.16 -15.57
C LEU A 144 5.74 0.88 -15.53
N ALA A 145 5.32 -0.35 -15.84
CA ALA A 145 3.92 -0.75 -15.77
C ALA A 145 3.37 -0.66 -14.34
N LEU A 146 4.16 -1.05 -13.32
CA LEU A 146 3.79 -0.87 -11.91
C LEU A 146 3.59 0.60 -11.56
N ALA A 147 4.52 1.47 -11.97
CA ALA A 147 4.43 2.91 -11.71
C ALA A 147 3.19 3.54 -12.36
N ILE A 148 2.92 3.21 -13.63
CA ILE A 148 1.72 3.68 -14.36
C ILE A 148 0.44 3.20 -13.68
N SER A 149 0.39 1.93 -13.26
CA SER A 149 -0.79 1.34 -12.62
C SER A 149 -1.12 2.04 -11.30
N HIS A 150 -0.09 2.36 -10.51
CA HIS A 150 -0.25 3.16 -9.29
C HIS A 150 -0.73 4.57 -9.60
N ALA A 151 -0.14 5.22 -10.60
CA ALA A 151 -0.52 6.56 -11.01
C ALA A 151 -2.00 6.67 -11.40
N HIS A 152 -2.55 5.66 -12.11
CA HIS A 152 -3.97 5.58 -12.43
C HIS A 152 -4.84 5.40 -11.19
N THR A 153 -4.43 4.55 -10.25
CA THR A 153 -5.17 4.30 -9.00
C THR A 153 -5.29 5.58 -8.15
N LEU A 154 -4.25 6.42 -8.14
CA LEU A 154 -4.29 7.72 -7.47
C LEU A 154 -5.36 8.66 -8.06
N ASN A 155 -5.56 8.65 -9.39
CA ASN A 155 -6.62 9.45 -10.02
C ASN A 155 -8.01 8.99 -9.59
N SER A 156 -8.27 7.67 -9.59
CA SER A 156 -9.56 7.12 -9.16
C SER A 156 -9.88 7.51 -7.72
N ARG A 157 -8.90 7.45 -6.82
CA ARG A 157 -9.09 7.82 -5.41
C ARG A 157 -9.42 9.30 -5.25
N LEU A 158 -8.72 10.18 -5.97
CA LEU A 158 -8.97 11.63 -5.94
C LEU A 158 -10.35 11.98 -6.51
N LEU A 159 -10.79 11.31 -7.58
CA LEU A 159 -12.11 11.53 -8.17
C LEU A 159 -13.23 11.10 -7.21
N ILE A 160 -13.10 9.92 -6.62
CA ILE A 160 -14.04 9.42 -5.60
C ILE A 160 -14.09 10.37 -4.40
N GLN A 161 -12.93 10.83 -3.92
CA GLN A 161 -12.86 11.76 -2.80
C GLN A 161 -13.54 13.10 -3.14
N LYS A 162 -13.28 13.69 -4.31
CA LYS A 162 -13.94 14.91 -4.77
C LYS A 162 -15.45 14.73 -4.86
N GLN A 163 -15.92 13.60 -5.40
CA GLN A 163 -17.35 13.31 -5.51
C GLN A 163 -17.98 13.15 -4.13
N GLN A 164 -17.32 12.46 -3.20
CA GLN A 164 -17.80 12.29 -1.82
C GLN A 164 -17.80 13.60 -1.03
N THR A 165 -16.81 14.48 -1.24
CA THR A 165 -16.79 15.83 -0.67
C THR A 165 -17.91 16.69 -1.24
N GLN A 166 -18.15 16.65 -2.56
CA GLN A 166 -19.27 17.36 -3.20
C GLN A 166 -20.64 16.83 -2.74
N LEU A 167 -20.73 15.53 -2.43
CA LEU A 167 -21.93 14.90 -1.87
C LEU A 167 -22.09 15.12 -0.34
N GLY A 168 -21.22 15.89 0.32
CA GLY A 168 -21.30 16.18 1.76
C GLY A 168 -20.99 15.00 2.69
N LEU A 169 -20.50 13.89 2.15
CA LEU A 169 -20.23 12.64 2.90
C LEU A 169 -18.92 12.70 3.70
N PHE A 170 -18.12 13.76 3.52
CA PHE A 170 -16.83 14.00 4.19
C PHE A 170 -16.78 15.38 4.86
N ASP A 171 -17.92 15.93 5.29
CA ASP A 171 -17.94 17.19 6.02
C ASP A 171 -17.68 16.94 7.53
N GLN A 172 -16.87 17.80 8.17
CA GLN A 172 -16.57 17.70 9.60
C GLN A 172 -17.84 17.75 10.45
N ARG A 173 -18.87 18.45 9.98
CA ARG A 173 -20.20 18.50 10.62
C ARG A 173 -20.91 17.15 10.62
N THR A 174 -20.79 16.35 9.56
CA THR A 174 -21.41 15.03 9.47
C THR A 174 -20.69 14.03 10.38
N GLN A 175 -19.35 14.11 10.46
CA GLN A 175 -18.58 13.29 11.40
C GLN A 175 -18.85 13.67 12.87
N GLN A 176 -18.89 14.96 13.20
CA GLN A 176 -19.31 15.42 14.54
C GLN A 176 -20.76 15.06 14.85
N GLY A 177 -21.67 15.16 13.87
CA GLY A 177 -23.07 14.76 14.04
C GLY A 177 -23.23 13.26 14.32
N LEU A 178 -22.47 12.41 13.62
CA LEU A 178 -22.47 10.96 13.86
C LEU A 178 -21.82 10.59 15.20
N LEU A 179 -20.72 11.26 15.59
CA LEU A 179 -20.09 11.09 16.91
C LEU A 179 -21.00 11.56 18.05
N ASN A 180 -21.66 12.72 17.91
CA ASN A 180 -22.57 13.25 18.91
C ASN A 180 -23.84 12.39 19.04
N ASN A 181 -24.36 11.86 17.93
CA ASN A 181 -25.51 10.94 17.97
C ASN A 181 -25.15 9.57 18.57
N SER A 182 -23.93 9.07 18.37
CA SER A 182 -23.48 7.82 19.01
C SER A 182 -23.24 7.99 20.50
N LEU A 183 -22.70 9.13 20.95
CA LEU A 183 -22.58 9.48 22.37
C LEU A 183 -23.96 9.62 23.06
N ASN A 184 -24.94 10.23 22.38
CA ASN A 184 -26.31 10.31 22.90
C ASN A 184 -26.99 8.93 22.99
N LEU A 185 -26.75 8.02 22.04
CA LEU A 185 -27.28 6.65 22.11
C LEU A 185 -26.67 5.84 23.26
N GLU A 186 -25.38 6.00 23.55
CA GLU A 186 -24.75 5.39 24.73
C GLU A 186 -25.28 5.97 26.04
N ALA A 187 -25.52 7.28 26.11
CA ALA A 187 -26.10 7.93 27.28
C ALA A 187 -27.56 7.50 27.54
N ILE A 188 -28.37 7.35 26.47
CA ILE A 188 -29.75 6.83 26.55
C ILE A 188 -29.75 5.36 26.98
N ALA A 189 -28.83 4.54 26.45
CA ALA A 189 -28.69 3.14 26.85
C ALA A 189 -28.25 2.98 28.31
N GLN A 190 -27.38 3.87 28.81
CA GLN A 190 -26.97 3.88 30.23
C GLN A 190 -28.10 4.34 31.16
N GLN A 191 -28.93 5.30 30.75
CA GLN A 191 -30.12 5.69 31.51
C GLN A 191 -31.18 4.58 31.54
N GLN A 192 -31.38 3.85 30.45
CA GLN A 192 -32.33 2.73 30.40
C GLN A 192 -31.83 1.47 31.12
N GLY A 193 -30.51 1.24 31.17
CA GLY A 193 -29.90 0.16 31.96
C GLY A 193 -30.03 0.33 33.48
N ASN A 194 -30.28 1.54 33.96
CA ASN A 194 -30.49 1.83 35.39
C ASN A 194 -31.96 1.72 35.83
N LEU A 195 -32.90 1.62 34.88
CA LEU A 195 -34.34 1.47 35.14
C LEU A 195 -34.78 0.00 35.25
N THR A 196 -33.92 -0.96 34.92
CA THR A 196 -34.22 -2.42 34.95
C THR A 196 -33.72 -3.15 36.20
N GLN A 197 -33.16 -2.44 37.19
CA GLN A 197 -32.80 -3.01 38.51
C GLN A 197 -33.76 -2.65 39.66
N ALA A 198 -34.87 -1.94 39.38
CA ALA A 198 -35.97 -1.81 40.32
C ALA A 198 -37.05 -2.85 39.99
N SER A 199 -36.78 -4.10 40.38
CA SER A 199 -37.73 -5.21 40.26
C SER A 199 -38.82 -5.11 41.34
N ASP A 200 -40.05 -4.82 40.94
CA ASP A 200 -41.26 -5.05 41.72
C ASP A 200 -41.80 -6.46 41.36
N PRO A 201 -41.85 -7.43 42.29
CA PRO A 201 -42.05 -8.85 41.96
C PRO A 201 -43.52 -9.28 41.76
N ASN A 202 -44.47 -8.36 41.60
CA ASN A 202 -45.88 -8.72 41.40
C ASN A 202 -46.49 -7.99 40.19
N LEU A 203 -46.54 -8.65 39.03
CA LEU A 203 -47.60 -8.51 38.03
C LEU A 203 -47.43 -9.59 36.96
N GLU A 204 -48.11 -10.73 37.18
CA GLU A 204 -48.43 -11.70 36.14
C GLU A 204 -49.43 -11.10 35.15
N GLY A 205 -49.19 -11.37 33.86
CA GLY A 205 -50.26 -11.49 32.86
C GLY A 205 -50.88 -10.21 32.31
N ILE A 206 -50.21 -9.56 31.34
CA ILE A 206 -50.91 -8.84 30.25
C ILE A 206 -50.19 -9.08 28.91
N ASP A 207 -50.90 -9.76 28.02
CA ASP A 207 -50.65 -9.87 26.59
C ASP A 207 -50.69 -8.47 25.94
N THR A 208 -49.56 -8.00 25.42
CA THR A 208 -49.50 -6.80 24.57
C THR A 208 -48.83 -7.13 23.25
N LYS A 209 -49.61 -7.71 22.34
CA LYS A 209 -49.46 -7.49 20.91
C LYS A 209 -49.44 -5.98 20.62
N GLN A 210 -48.29 -5.45 20.21
CA GLN A 210 -48.04 -4.32 19.29
C GLN A 210 -46.85 -3.47 19.77
N ALA A 211 -45.67 -3.76 19.21
CA ALA A 211 -44.69 -2.75 18.85
C ALA A 211 -43.94 -3.25 17.62
N GLN A 212 -44.54 -3.02 16.44
CA GLN A 212 -43.82 -3.04 15.17
C GLN A 212 -42.83 -1.86 15.19
N PHE A 213 -41.54 -2.14 15.30
CA PHE A 213 -40.53 -1.37 14.58
C PHE A 213 -39.54 -2.34 13.95
N SER A 214 -39.53 -2.26 12.62
CA SER A 214 -38.64 -2.93 11.69
C SER A 214 -37.18 -2.75 12.10
N ASN A 215 -36.59 -3.82 12.64
CA ASN A 215 -35.14 -3.92 12.78
C ASN A 215 -34.49 -3.84 11.40
N ILE A 216 -33.90 -2.70 11.11
CA ILE A 216 -32.93 -2.52 10.02
C ILE A 216 -31.80 -3.51 10.28
N LYS A 217 -31.78 -4.61 9.53
CA LYS A 217 -30.64 -5.53 9.43
C LYS A 217 -29.51 -4.82 8.71
N ILE A 218 -28.60 -4.20 9.44
CA ILE A 218 -27.25 -3.94 8.95
C ILE A 218 -26.41 -5.16 9.31
N ASN A 219 -26.33 -6.11 8.38
CA ASN A 219 -25.56 -7.33 8.57
C ASN A 219 -24.06 -6.97 8.52
N SER A 220 -23.42 -7.00 9.69
CA SER A 220 -21.98 -6.83 9.86
C SER A 220 -21.20 -8.01 9.26
N GLY A 221 -20.16 -7.72 8.49
CA GLY A 221 -19.17 -8.67 7.98
C GLY A 221 -17.75 -8.14 8.16
N ARG A 222 -17.05 -8.69 9.16
CA ARG A 222 -15.72 -8.33 9.70
C ARG A 222 -14.58 -8.30 8.68
N PHE A 223 -13.64 -7.35 8.84
CA PHE A 223 -12.21 -7.69 9.02
C PHE A 223 -11.53 -6.70 9.96
N SER A 224 -10.80 -7.27 10.91
CA SER A 224 -10.14 -6.64 12.05
C SER A 224 -8.74 -6.17 11.68
N VAL A 225 -8.39 -4.93 12.03
CA VAL A 225 -6.99 -4.50 12.20
C VAL A 225 -6.84 -4.08 13.66
N LYS A 226 -6.21 -4.94 14.46
CA LYS A 226 -5.75 -4.59 15.80
C LYS A 226 -4.56 -3.62 15.66
N SER A 227 -4.79 -2.36 16.01
CA SER A 227 -3.72 -1.39 16.28
C SER A 227 -3.12 -1.67 17.67
N GLY A 228 -1.92 -2.25 17.69
CA GLY A 228 -1.10 -2.36 18.89
C GLY A 228 -0.30 -1.07 19.09
N LYS A 229 -0.51 -0.43 20.25
CA LYS A 229 0.01 0.87 20.66
C LYS A 229 1.54 0.96 20.68
N ALA A 230 2.00 2.19 20.51
CA ALA A 230 3.36 2.66 20.62
C ALA A 230 3.99 2.33 21.98
N THR A 231 5.08 1.55 22.01
CA THR A 231 6.01 1.53 23.17
C THR A 231 7.46 1.09 22.84
N ASN A 232 7.82 0.79 21.58
CA ASN A 232 9.15 0.22 21.27
C ASN A 232 10.15 1.16 20.57
N ARG A 233 9.80 2.43 20.34
CA ARG A 233 10.67 3.37 19.63
C ARG A 233 11.94 3.71 20.42
N THR A 234 11.83 3.86 21.74
CA THR A 234 12.95 4.20 22.63
C THR A 234 13.92 3.04 22.87
N LYS A 235 13.43 1.79 22.99
CA LYS A 235 14.30 0.62 23.20
C LYS A 235 15.08 0.20 21.95
N LEU A 236 14.53 0.47 20.76
CA LEU A 236 15.22 0.16 19.49
C LEU A 236 16.31 1.20 19.18
N GLU A 237 16.08 2.48 19.48
CA GLU A 237 17.06 3.55 19.31
C GLU A 237 18.26 3.39 20.27
N GLU A 238 18.04 2.95 21.51
CA GLU A 238 19.15 2.65 22.44
C GLU A 238 19.98 1.44 21.99
N LYS A 239 19.34 0.39 21.49
CA LYS A 239 20.04 -0.82 21.02
C LYS A 239 20.85 -0.58 19.75
N ILE A 240 20.38 0.28 18.85
CA ILE A 240 21.13 0.70 17.66
C ILE A 240 22.32 1.58 18.03
N LYS A 241 22.18 2.49 19.00
CA LYS A 241 23.31 3.32 19.49
C LYS A 241 24.39 2.48 20.18
N GLN A 242 24.01 1.42 20.90
CA GLN A 242 24.96 0.54 21.57
C GLN A 242 25.78 -0.29 20.57
N LEU A 243 25.12 -0.86 19.55
CA LEU A 243 25.80 -1.62 18.48
C LEU A 243 26.72 -0.75 17.60
N LEU A 244 26.41 0.54 17.44
CA LEU A 244 27.26 1.48 16.71
C LEU A 244 28.48 1.96 17.52
N LYS A 245 28.42 1.90 18.86
CA LYS A 245 29.56 2.18 19.74
C LYS A 245 30.55 1.01 19.77
N GLU A 246 30.07 -0.22 19.81
CA GLU A 246 30.92 -1.43 19.80
C GLU A 246 31.73 -1.58 18.50
N LYS A 247 31.21 -1.07 17.37
CA LYS A 247 31.90 -1.10 16.07
C LYS A 247 32.95 0.00 15.84
N LYS A 248 33.04 1.00 16.73
CA LYS A 248 34.03 2.10 16.62
C LYS A 248 35.20 1.95 17.59
N GLY A 249 35.29 0.82 18.31
CA GLY A 249 36.33 0.52 19.29
C GLY A 249 37.17 -0.73 19.00
N SER A 250 37.26 -1.18 17.74
CA SER A 250 38.19 -2.21 17.29
C SER A 250 38.94 -1.76 16.06
#